data_AF-A0A973ACE8-F1
#
_entry.id   AF-A0A973ACE8-F1
#
_cell.length_a   1.000
_cell.length_b   1.000
_cell.length_c   1.000
_cell.angle_alpha   90.00
_cell.angle_beta   90.00
_cell.angle_gamma   90.00
#
_symmetry.space_group_name_H-M   'P 1'
#
loop_
_entity.id
_entity.type
_entity.pdbx_description
1 polymer ?
#
loop_
_entity_poly.entity_id
_entity_poly.type
_entity_poly.pdbx_seq_one_letter_code
_entity_poly.pdbx_strand_id
1 'polypeptide(L)' 'MNKVNLMIRTKDDKMFQSNGDCEINSVPRKDDYFIKSNTIYLVEYVAFDMENGIDLYLLETDISSLAITE' A
#
# COMPACT_ATOMS: atom_id res chain seq x y z
N MET A 1 15.82 -1.42 8.78
CA MET A 1 14.71 -1.70 7.84
C MET A 1 13.43 -1.59 8.62
N ASN A 2 12.44 -0.86 8.09
CA ASN A 2 11.14 -0.74 8.76
C ASN A 2 10.24 -1.87 8.27
N LYS A 3 9.70 -2.66 9.19
CA LYS A 3 8.70 -3.69 8.89
C LYS A 3 7.35 -3.02 8.69
N VAL A 4 6.69 -3.31 7.58
CA VAL A 4 5.45 -2.66 7.19
C VAL A 4 4.41 -3.70 6.82
N ASN A 5 3.23 -3.62 7.44
CA ASN A 5 2.12 -4.49 7.11
C ASN A 5 1.33 -3.90 5.95
N LEU A 6 1.02 -4.74 4.96
CA LEU A 6 0.30 -4.32 3.77
C LEU A 6 -1.19 -4.61 3.96
N MET A 7 -1.99 -3.57 4.04
CA MET A 7 -3.43 -3.62 4.18
C MET A 7 -4.05 -3.35 2.81
N ILE A 8 -4.57 -4.36 2.11
CA ILE A 8 -5.13 -4.20 0.75
C ILE A 8 -6.65 -4.08 0.81
N ARG A 9 -7.22 -3.12 0.08
CA ARG A 9 -8.66 -2.96 -0.02
C ARG A 9 -9.28 -4.08 -0.85
N THR A 10 -10.26 -4.77 -0.28
CA THR A 10 -11.07 -5.76 -1.01
C THR A 10 -12.05 -5.06 -1.95
N LYS A 11 -12.19 -5.56 -3.18
CA LYS A 11 -13.12 -5.01 -4.18
C LYS A 11 -14.58 -5.16 -3.75
N ASP A 12 -14.88 -6.23 -3.01
CA ASP A 12 -16.25 -6.61 -2.66
C ASP A 12 -16.80 -5.80 -1.47
N ASP A 13 -16.03 -5.67 -0.40
CA ASP A 13 -16.52 -5.10 0.87
C ASP A 13 -16.01 -3.68 1.15
N LYS A 14 -15.16 -3.13 0.28
CA LYS A 14 -14.47 -1.84 0.48
C LYS A 14 -13.69 -1.77 1.81
N MET A 15 -13.40 -2.91 2.44
CA MET A 15 -12.63 -3.03 3.68
C MET A 15 -11.16 -3.32 3.36
N PHE A 16 -10.28 -2.99 4.29
CA PHE A 16 -8.85 -3.33 4.18
C PHE A 16 -8.53 -4.60 4.95
N GLN A 17 -7.78 -5.50 4.31
CA GLN A 17 -7.35 -6.76 4.92
C GLN A 17 -5.83 -6.89 4.86
N SER A 18 -5.25 -7.46 5.92
CA SER A 18 -3.81 -7.74 5.97
C SER A 18 -3.42 -8.75 4.91
N ASN A 19 -2.40 -8.41 4.13
CA ASN A 19 -1.87 -9.20 3.01
C ASN A 19 -0.37 -9.47 3.16
N GLY A 20 0.06 -9.64 4.41
CA GLY A 20 1.44 -9.89 4.80
C GLY A 20 2.23 -8.62 5.09
N ASP A 21 3.53 -8.79 5.23
CA ASP A 21 4.48 -7.72 5.56
C ASP A 21 5.62 -7.63 4.54
N CYS A 22 6.21 -6.45 4.43
CA CYS A 22 7.41 -6.23 3.66
C CYS A 22 8.38 -5.31 4.41
N GLU A 23 9.66 -5.39 4.03
CA GLU A 23 10.67 -4.46 4.49
C GLU A 23 10.88 -3.37 3.46
N ILE A 24 10.88 -2.13 3.91
CA ILE A 24 11.14 -0.97 3.05
C ILE A 24 12.35 -0.18 3.55
N ASN A 25 13.05 0.41 2.59
CA ASN A 25 14.27 1.18 2.83
C ASN A 25 13.99 2.67 3.11
N SER A 26 12.77 3.12 2.87
CA SER A 26 12.32 4.50 3.07
C SER A 26 10.95 4.51 3.73
N VAL A 27 10.62 5.60 4.44
CA VAL A 27 9.29 5.78 5.00
C VAL A 27 8.31 6.03 3.86
N PRO A 28 7.22 5.25 3.74
CA PRO A 28 6.29 5.35 2.64
C PRO A 28 5.36 6.53 2.87
N ARG A 29 4.87 7.11 1.78
CA ARG A 29 4.00 8.29 1.78
C ARG A 29 2.69 7.98 1.07
N LYS A 30 1.69 8.79 1.36
CA LYS A 30 0.46 8.81 0.56
C LYS A 30 0.82 9.07 -0.91
N ASP A 31 0.12 8.40 -1.81
CA ASP A 31 0.29 8.44 -3.26
C ASP A 31 1.58 7.77 -3.79
N ASP A 32 2.41 7.18 -2.92
CA ASP A 32 3.44 6.22 -3.35
C ASP A 32 2.78 4.97 -3.95
N TYR A 33 3.54 4.22 -4.75
CA TYR A 33 3.08 2.96 -5.34
C TYR A 33 3.99 1.78 -5.01
N PHE A 34 3.37 0.61 -4.91
CA PHE A 34 4.03 -0.69 -4.70
C PHE A 34 3.62 -1.67 -5.79
N ILE A 35 4.54 -2.55 -6.19
CA ILE A 35 4.26 -3.60 -7.17
C ILE A 35 4.36 -4.96 -6.47
N LYS A 36 3.29 -5.76 -6.53
CA LYS A 36 3.26 -7.14 -6.02
C LYS A 36 2.52 -8.03 -7.02
N SER A 37 3.16 -9.11 -7.46
CA SER A 37 2.55 -10.13 -8.35
C SER A 37 1.87 -9.55 -9.59
N ASN A 38 2.53 -8.61 -10.28
CA ASN A 38 2.02 -7.85 -11.44
C ASN A 38 0.88 -6.86 -11.17
N THR A 39 0.50 -6.66 -9.91
CA THR A 39 -0.49 -5.66 -9.52
C THR A 39 0.22 -4.44 -8.94
N ILE A 40 -0.25 -3.25 -9.32
CA ILE A 40 0.20 -2.00 -8.69
C ILE A 40 -0.80 -1.62 -7.61
N TYR A 41 -0.24 -1.16 -6.50
CA TYR A 41 -0.98 -0.70 -5.35
C TYR A 41 -0.60 0.74 -5.03
N LEU A 42 -1.58 1.63 -4.99
CA LEU A 42 -1.40 3.00 -4.52
C LEU A 42 -1.59 3.06 -3.00
N VAL A 43 -0.75 3.84 -2.33
CA VAL A 43 -0.90 4.12 -0.91
C VAL A 43 -1.99 5.18 -0.71
N GLU A 44 -3.14 4.77 -0.20
CA GLU A 44 -4.23 5.67 0.15
C GLU A 44 -3.98 6.33 1.52
N TYR A 45 -3.45 5.56 2.47
CA TYR A 45 -3.22 6.00 3.85
C TYR A 45 -2.05 5.24 4.50
N VAL A 46 -1.35 5.93 5.41
CA VAL A 46 -0.24 5.36 6.19
C VAL A 46 -0.57 5.53 7.66
N ALA A 47 -0.70 4.42 8.40
CA ALA A 47 -0.84 4.46 9.86
C ALA A 47 0.49 4.09 10.51
N PHE A 48 0.93 4.95 11.43
CA PHE A 48 2.11 4.70 12.25
C PHE A 48 1.65 4.21 13.62
N ASP A 49 1.90 2.92 13.90
CA ASP A 49 1.70 2.33 15.21
C ASP A 49 3.06 2.25 15.93
N MET A 50 3.17 2.92 17.07
CA MET A 50 4.40 2.94 17.85
C MET A 50 4.79 1.57 18.42
N GLU A 51 3.86 0.62 18.51
CA GLU A 51 4.09 -0.74 19.02
C GLU A 51 4.19 -1.78 17.89
N ASN A 52 3.37 -1.65 16.84
CA ASN A 52 3.21 -2.70 15.81
C ASN A 52 3.85 -2.38 14.45
N GLY A 53 4.45 -1.20 14.29
CA GLY A 53 5.14 -0.79 13.07
C GLY A 53 4.29 0.13 12.18
N ILE A 54 4.36 -0.06 10.87
CA ILE A 54 3.65 0.79 9.91
C ILE A 54 2.62 -0.07 9.18
N ASP A 55 1.37 0.39 9.15
CA ASP A 55 0.34 -0.21 8.30
C ASP A 55 0.15 0.65 7.05
N LEU A 56 0.29 0.03 5.88
CA LEU A 56 0.07 0.65 4.58
C LEU A 56 -1.26 0.25 3.99
N TYR A 57 -2.14 1.22 3.81
CA TYR A 57 -3.45 1.02 3.21
C TYR A 57 -3.35 1.22 1.70
N LEU A 58 -3.53 0.12 1.00
CA LEU A 58 -3.21 -0.05 -0.41
C LEU A 58 -4.49 -0.25 -1.24
N LEU A 59 -4.58 0.54 -2.30
CA LEU A 59 -5.59 0.41 -3.35
C LEU A 59 -4.98 -0.27 -4.56
N GLU A 60 -5.53 -1.43 -4.93
CA GLU A 60 -5.23 -2.03 -6.22
C GLU A 60 -5.63 -1.06 -7.35
N THR A 61 -4.69 -0.79 -8.25
CA THR A 61 -4.91 0.09 -9.38
C THR A 61 -4.32 -0.50 -10.66
N ASP A 62 -4.94 -0.18 -11.79
CA ASP A 62 -4.45 -0.57 -13.11
C ASP A 62 -3.42 0.45 -13.63
N ILE A 63 -2.36 -0.02 -14.31
CA ILE A 63 -1.29 0.83 -14.88
C ILE A 63 -1.84 1.92 -15.82
N SER A 64 -2.97 1.65 -16.46
CA SER A 64 -3.66 2.57 -17.37
C SER A 64 -4.19 3.82 -16.66
N SER A 65 -4.41 3.76 -15.34
CA SER A 65 -4.85 4.90 -14.53
C SER A 65 -3.70 5.80 -14.05
N LEU A 66 -2.46 5.32 -14.12
CA LEU A 66 -1.25 6.09 -13.78
C LEU A 66 -0.72 6.88 -14.99
N ALA A 67 -1.42 6.83 -16.13
CA ALA A 67 -1.06 7.55 -17.33
C ALA A 67 -1.28 9.07 -17.19
N ILE A 68 -0.17 9.73 -16.81
CA ILE A 68 0.33 11.04 -17.25
C ILE A 68 -0.45 12.29 -16.79
N THR A 69 0.09 12.97 -15.78
CA THR A 69 0.07 14.44 -15.76
C THR A 69 1.26 14.91 -16.58
N GLU A 70 1.00 15.56 -17.73
CA GLU A 70 2.00 16.36 -18.45
C GLU A 70 2.30 17.65 -17.68
#